data_AF-A0A4R8Z793-F1
#
_entry.id   AF-A0A4R8Z793-F1
#
_cell.length_a   1.000
_cell.length_b   1.000
_cell.length_c   1.000
_cell.angle_alpha   90.00
_cell.angle_beta   90.00
_cell.angle_gamma   90.00
#
_symmetry.space_group_name_H-M   'P 1'
#
loop_
_entity.id
_entity.type
_entity.pdbx_description
1 polymer ?
#
loop_
_entity_poly.entity_id
_entity_poly.type
_entity_poly.pdbx_seq_one_letter_code
_entity_poly.pdbx_strand_id
1 'polypeptide(L)'
;MPVLSRGKHRTPKSGGCFMEFASYLAGESWSDHPACTHPVLASLARMVNDCSSDDARSRLALLIPSVIGLTSSDQRVDKRVEIAVALRAGCEALPTASLERQRALAVGVLTCERNASVLDPQFAERVRPLIRTALQEAPDADRWARDFIGSVHSWSHTKFTPRTADTIIRVAVQGISEACISDPDARLYVLLDHAINDCRVLLGTRTPDRTAQLPALA
;
A
#
# COMPACT_ATOMS: atom_id res chain seq x y z
N MET A 1 -13.32 -12.69 -19.43
CA MET A 1 -12.97 -11.87 -18.25
C MET A 1 -12.88 -10.42 -18.71
N PRO A 2 -13.38 -9.43 -17.97
CA PRO A 2 -13.12 -8.02 -18.27
C PRO A 2 -11.61 -7.76 -18.35
N VAL A 3 -11.21 -6.67 -19.00
CA VAL A 3 -9.81 -6.22 -19.03
C VAL A 3 -9.58 -5.29 -17.84
N LEU A 4 -8.41 -5.39 -17.20
CA LEU A 4 -8.05 -4.43 -16.16
C LEU A 4 -7.85 -3.03 -16.77
N SER A 5 -8.54 -2.04 -16.23
CA SER A 5 -8.53 -0.66 -16.70
C SER A 5 -8.40 0.33 -15.54
N ARG A 6 -7.98 1.55 -15.86
CA ARG A 6 -7.84 2.65 -14.88
C ARG A 6 -9.19 3.18 -14.45
N GLY A 7 -9.29 3.60 -13.18
CA GLY A 7 -10.44 4.28 -12.63
C GLY A 7 -11.60 3.36 -12.26
N LYS A 8 -12.74 3.97 -11.91
CA LYS A 8 -13.95 3.29 -11.44
C LYS A 8 -14.92 2.99 -12.58
N HIS A 9 -15.52 1.81 -12.56
CA HIS A 9 -16.43 1.31 -13.57
C HIS A 9 -17.80 0.98 -12.97
N ARG A 10 -18.87 1.35 -13.68
CA ARG A 10 -20.24 1.05 -13.22
C ARG A 10 -20.63 -0.41 -13.45
N THR A 11 -19.99 -1.07 -14.43
CA THR A 11 -20.33 -2.44 -14.82
C THR A 11 -19.08 -3.20 -15.28
N PRO A 12 -19.06 -4.54 -15.20
CA PRO A 12 -17.97 -5.35 -15.74
C PRO A 12 -17.76 -5.21 -17.26
N LYS A 13 -18.79 -4.77 -18.00
CA LYS A 13 -18.72 -4.60 -19.47
C LYS A 13 -17.85 -3.40 -19.88
N SER A 14 -17.65 -2.43 -18.99
CA SER A 14 -16.83 -1.24 -19.23
C SER A 14 -15.35 -1.42 -18.84
N GLY A 15 -14.94 -2.65 -18.51
CA GLY A 15 -13.65 -2.91 -17.84
C GLY A 15 -13.82 -2.96 -16.33
N GLY A 16 -12.71 -3.13 -15.61
CA GLY A 16 -12.70 -3.11 -14.15
C GLY A 16 -11.32 -2.77 -13.59
N CYS A 17 -11.26 -2.09 -12.45
CA CYS A 17 -10.03 -1.93 -11.70
C CYS A 17 -9.75 -3.17 -10.86
N PHE A 18 -8.52 -3.27 -10.34
CA PHE A 18 -8.08 -4.34 -9.45
C PHE A 18 -9.10 -4.68 -8.33
N MET A 19 -9.67 -3.67 -7.67
CA MET A 19 -10.59 -3.87 -6.53
C MET A 19 -11.98 -4.31 -6.94
N GLU A 20 -12.46 -3.91 -8.13
CA GLU A 20 -13.75 -4.37 -8.65
C GLU A 20 -13.72 -5.86 -8.99
N PHE A 21 -12.59 -6.35 -9.49
CA PHE A 21 -12.37 -7.78 -9.65
C PHE A 21 -12.26 -8.51 -8.32
N ALA A 22 -11.56 -7.92 -7.34
CA ALA A 22 -11.47 -8.52 -6.00
C ALA A 22 -12.88 -8.67 -5.38
N SER A 23 -13.73 -7.63 -5.50
CA SER A 23 -15.11 -7.67 -5.00
C SER A 23 -15.92 -8.76 -5.70
N TYR A 24 -15.83 -8.83 -7.03
CA TYR A 24 -16.53 -9.85 -7.81
C TYR A 24 -16.10 -11.27 -7.44
N LEU A 25 -14.79 -11.53 -7.32
CA LEU A 25 -14.26 -12.84 -6.94
C LEU A 25 -14.59 -13.23 -5.49
N ALA A 26 -14.76 -12.25 -4.61
CA ALA A 26 -15.22 -12.46 -3.24
C ALA A 26 -16.75 -12.70 -3.14
N GLY A 27 -17.49 -12.62 -4.25
CA GLY A 27 -18.95 -12.72 -4.26
C GLY A 27 -19.68 -11.46 -3.78
N GLU A 28 -18.98 -10.33 -3.69
CA GLU A 28 -19.56 -9.03 -3.32
C GLU A 28 -20.16 -8.30 -4.53
N SER A 29 -20.93 -7.25 -4.26
CA SER A 29 -21.35 -6.29 -5.28
C SER A 29 -20.14 -5.68 -5.98
N TRP A 30 -20.26 -5.40 -7.28
CA TRP A 30 -19.22 -4.73 -8.08
C TRP A 30 -18.88 -3.36 -7.48
N SER A 31 -17.68 -3.22 -6.91
CA SER A 31 -17.25 -2.01 -6.19
C SER A 31 -15.73 -1.91 -6.18
N ASP A 32 -15.22 -0.69 -6.36
CA ASP A 32 -13.80 -0.35 -6.15
C ASP A 32 -13.46 -0.14 -4.66
N HIS A 33 -14.46 -0.21 -3.77
CA HIS A 33 -14.31 -0.17 -2.32
C HIS A 33 -14.96 -1.43 -1.71
N PRO A 34 -14.38 -2.63 -1.92
CA PRO A 34 -14.94 -3.87 -1.41
C PRO A 34 -14.82 -3.97 0.11
N ALA A 35 -15.70 -4.78 0.72
CA ALA A 35 -15.58 -5.15 2.13
C ALA A 35 -14.57 -6.27 2.35
N CYS A 36 -14.24 -7.06 1.32
CA CYS A 36 -13.35 -8.21 1.39
C CYS A 36 -11.86 -7.87 1.53
N THR A 37 -11.49 -6.58 1.50
CA THR A 37 -10.10 -6.12 1.60
C THR A 37 -10.02 -4.88 2.48
N HIS A 38 -9.00 -4.80 3.34
CA HIS A 38 -8.80 -3.68 4.25
C HIS A 38 -8.72 -2.34 3.45
N PRO A 39 -9.43 -1.27 3.89
CA PRO A 39 -9.57 -0.03 3.10
C PRO A 39 -8.25 0.61 2.64
N VAL A 40 -7.21 0.60 3.49
CA VAL A 40 -5.90 1.16 3.14
C VAL A 40 -5.17 0.35 2.05
N LEU A 41 -5.31 -0.97 2.04
CA LEU A 41 -4.74 -1.84 1.01
C LEU A 41 -5.52 -1.68 -0.30
N ALA A 42 -6.85 -1.55 -0.22
CA ALA A 42 -7.69 -1.23 -1.36
C ALA A 42 -7.35 0.14 -1.98
N SER A 43 -7.01 1.13 -1.15
CA SER A 43 -6.50 2.45 -1.58
C SER A 43 -5.19 2.32 -2.36
N LEU A 44 -4.20 1.61 -1.81
CA LEU A 44 -2.94 1.33 -2.49
C LEU A 44 -3.14 0.59 -3.82
N ALA A 45 -3.93 -0.49 -3.82
CA ALA A 45 -4.16 -1.32 -5.00
C ALA A 45 -4.81 -0.54 -6.16
N ARG A 46 -5.78 0.34 -5.85
CA ARG A 46 -6.36 1.24 -6.87
C ARG A 46 -5.34 2.22 -7.42
N MET A 47 -4.52 2.83 -6.56
CA MET A 47 -3.49 3.77 -7.01
C MET A 47 -2.45 3.07 -7.90
N VAL A 48 -2.01 1.87 -7.51
CA VAL A 48 -1.08 1.05 -8.31
C VAL A 48 -1.71 0.68 -9.65
N ASN A 49 -2.97 0.24 -9.67
CA ASN A 49 -3.72 -0.04 -10.90
C ASN A 49 -3.78 1.17 -11.85
N ASP A 50 -4.08 2.34 -11.29
CA ASP A 50 -4.28 3.58 -12.05
C ASP A 50 -2.97 4.19 -12.54
N CYS A 51 -1.87 3.98 -11.82
CA CYS A 51 -0.54 4.45 -12.21
C CYS A 51 0.23 3.46 -13.10
N SER A 52 -0.15 2.18 -13.14
CA SER A 52 0.48 1.20 -14.02
C SER A 52 0.16 1.45 -15.50
N SER A 53 1.08 1.15 -16.41
CA SER A 53 0.82 1.11 -17.86
C SER A 53 -0.23 0.05 -18.21
N ASP A 54 -0.81 0.14 -19.41
CA ASP A 54 -1.83 -0.83 -19.85
C ASP A 54 -1.29 -2.26 -19.95
N ASP A 55 -0.07 -2.41 -20.46
CA ASP A 55 0.61 -3.71 -20.57
C ASP A 55 0.93 -4.30 -19.18
N ALA A 56 1.45 -3.47 -18.26
CA ALA A 56 1.79 -3.93 -16.92
C ALA A 56 0.57 -4.26 -16.05
N ARG A 57 -0.56 -3.56 -16.25
CA ARG A 57 -1.77 -3.74 -15.44
C ARG A 57 -2.29 -5.17 -15.51
N SER A 58 -2.17 -5.83 -16.66
CA SER A 58 -2.54 -7.24 -16.82
C SER A 58 -1.80 -8.17 -15.85
N ARG A 59 -0.55 -7.86 -15.49
CA ARG A 59 0.22 -8.65 -14.50
C ARG A 59 -0.37 -8.54 -13.10
N LEU A 60 -0.97 -7.41 -12.74
CA LEU A 60 -1.61 -7.21 -11.43
C LEU A 60 -2.76 -8.20 -11.21
N ALA A 61 -3.37 -8.74 -12.26
CA ALA A 61 -4.44 -9.73 -12.15
C ALA A 61 -4.03 -10.96 -11.30
N LEU A 62 -2.74 -11.32 -11.32
CA LEU A 62 -2.19 -12.44 -10.55
C LEU A 62 -2.21 -12.19 -9.03
N LEU A 63 -2.25 -10.93 -8.61
CA LEU A 63 -2.31 -10.52 -7.21
C LEU A 63 -3.74 -10.34 -6.70
N ILE A 64 -4.78 -10.33 -7.55
CA ILE A 64 -6.15 -10.04 -7.11
C ILE A 64 -6.67 -11.06 -6.07
N PRO A 65 -6.52 -12.39 -6.25
CA PRO A 65 -7.02 -13.32 -5.23
C PRO A 65 -6.32 -13.16 -3.88
N SER A 66 -5.10 -12.60 -3.88
CA SER A 66 -4.26 -12.43 -2.69
C SER A 66 -4.78 -11.42 -1.69
N VAL A 67 -5.67 -10.50 -2.10
CA VAL A 67 -6.22 -9.44 -1.23
C VAL A 67 -7.54 -9.82 -0.56
N ILE A 68 -8.17 -10.90 -1.01
CA ILE A 68 -9.49 -11.33 -0.55
C ILE A 68 -9.36 -11.92 0.85
N GLY A 69 -10.21 -11.45 1.78
CA GLY A 69 -10.19 -11.84 3.19
C GLY A 69 -9.09 -11.15 4.00
N LEU A 70 -8.34 -10.21 3.42
CA LEU A 70 -7.38 -9.39 4.17
C LEU A 70 -8.11 -8.25 4.88
N THR A 71 -8.93 -8.60 5.88
CA THR A 71 -9.76 -7.67 6.65
C THR A 71 -9.62 -7.94 8.14
N SER A 72 -9.99 -6.97 8.96
CA SER A 72 -10.02 -7.08 10.41
C SER A 72 -11.18 -6.24 10.95
N SER A 73 -11.68 -6.64 12.12
CA SER A 73 -12.62 -5.86 12.94
C SER A 73 -11.98 -5.36 14.24
N ASP A 74 -10.70 -5.70 14.47
CA ASP A 74 -9.92 -5.23 15.61
C ASP A 74 -9.29 -3.88 15.29
N GLN A 75 -9.76 -2.84 15.97
CA GLN A 75 -9.32 -1.47 15.78
C GLN A 75 -7.79 -1.28 15.91
N ARG A 76 -7.12 -2.07 16.76
CA ARG A 76 -5.67 -2.02 16.95
C ARG A 76 -4.93 -2.72 15.82
N VAL A 77 -5.46 -3.84 15.31
CA VAL A 77 -4.94 -4.50 14.10
C VAL A 77 -5.09 -3.57 12.89
N ASP A 78 -6.26 -2.95 12.72
CA ASP A 78 -6.53 -2.02 11.61
C ASP A 78 -5.52 -0.87 11.59
N LYS A 79 -5.24 -0.28 12.75
CA LYS A 79 -4.23 0.80 12.87
C LYS A 79 -2.81 0.33 12.51
N ARG A 80 -2.45 -0.91 12.85
CA ARG A 80 -1.15 -1.49 12.44
C ARG A 80 -1.10 -1.69 10.93
N VAL A 81 -2.19 -2.16 10.31
CA VAL A 81 -2.28 -2.33 8.85
C VAL A 81 -2.21 -0.97 8.13
N GLU A 82 -2.92 0.05 8.61
CA GLU A 82 -2.85 1.41 8.04
C GLU A 82 -1.42 1.96 8.05
N ILE A 83 -0.71 1.85 9.18
CA ILE A 83 0.67 2.32 9.31
C ILE A 83 1.60 1.47 8.44
N ALA A 84 1.46 0.15 8.44
CA ALA A 84 2.32 -0.75 7.69
C ALA A 84 2.24 -0.49 6.18
N VAL A 85 1.04 -0.38 5.62
CA VAL A 85 0.86 -0.13 4.17
C VAL A 85 1.39 1.25 3.78
N ALA A 86 1.12 2.29 4.57
CA ALA A 86 1.65 3.62 4.31
C ALA A 86 3.19 3.66 4.41
N LEU A 87 3.74 3.01 5.44
CA LEU A 87 5.17 2.93 5.65
C LEU A 87 5.88 2.16 4.53
N ARG A 88 5.31 1.03 4.11
CA ARG A 88 5.77 0.22 2.96
C ARG A 88 5.85 1.07 1.70
N ALA A 89 4.75 1.75 1.36
CA ALA A 89 4.71 2.64 0.21
C ALA A 89 5.77 3.76 0.31
N GLY A 90 5.85 4.41 1.46
CA GLY A 90 6.82 5.48 1.69
C GLY A 90 8.27 5.02 1.55
N CYS A 91 8.62 3.88 2.14
CA CYS A 91 9.98 3.35 2.12
C CYS A 91 10.41 2.88 0.73
N GLU A 92 9.53 2.28 -0.06
CA GLU A 92 9.90 1.79 -1.41
C GLU A 92 9.99 2.88 -2.47
N ALA A 93 9.25 3.98 -2.27
CA ALA A 93 9.28 5.15 -3.14
C ALA A 93 10.40 6.13 -2.80
N LEU A 94 10.77 6.24 -1.53
CA LEU A 94 11.74 7.24 -1.05
C LEU A 94 13.06 7.27 -1.82
N PRO A 95 13.72 6.14 -2.15
CA PRO A 95 15.01 6.17 -2.85
C PRO A 95 14.93 6.67 -4.29
N THR A 96 13.78 6.52 -4.96
CA THR A 96 13.63 6.79 -6.41
C THR A 96 12.78 8.02 -6.73
N ALA A 97 12.06 8.56 -5.74
CA ALA A 97 11.20 9.71 -5.93
C ALA A 97 12.01 11.00 -6.20
N SER A 98 11.35 12.01 -6.77
CA SER A 98 11.93 13.36 -6.93
C SER A 98 12.27 13.98 -5.58
N LEU A 99 13.26 14.88 -5.52
CA LEU A 99 13.73 15.48 -4.26
C LEU A 99 12.60 16.08 -3.39
N GLU A 100 11.64 16.75 -4.01
CA GLU A 100 10.47 17.30 -3.32
C GLU A 100 9.61 16.20 -2.68
N ARG A 101 9.36 15.11 -3.42
CA ARG A 101 8.62 13.95 -2.89
C ARG A 101 9.42 13.20 -1.85
N GLN A 102 10.74 13.08 -1.98
CA GLN A 102 11.58 12.44 -0.96
C GLN A 102 11.44 13.13 0.38
N ARG A 103 11.43 14.46 0.41
CA ARG A 103 11.19 15.25 1.63
C ARG A 103 9.83 14.95 2.27
N ALA A 104 8.76 14.94 1.47
CA ALA A 104 7.41 14.61 1.94
C ALA A 104 7.32 13.16 2.45
N LEU A 105 7.93 12.21 1.73
CA LEU A 105 7.95 10.80 2.08
C LEU A 105 8.77 10.55 3.34
N ALA A 106 9.93 11.19 3.52
CA ALA A 106 10.75 11.07 4.73
C ALA A 106 9.98 11.56 5.97
N VAL A 107 9.25 12.68 5.87
CA VAL A 107 8.35 13.13 6.96
C VAL A 107 7.24 12.11 7.21
N GLY A 108 6.65 11.56 6.15
CA GLY A 108 5.64 10.50 6.25
C GLY A 108 6.16 9.25 6.95
N VAL A 109 7.35 8.77 6.57
CA VAL A 109 8.03 7.61 7.15
C VAL A 109 8.34 7.83 8.63
N LEU A 110 8.89 8.99 9.02
CA LEU A 110 9.14 9.32 10.42
C LEU A 110 7.84 9.47 11.23
N THR A 111 6.76 9.95 10.59
CA THR A 111 5.43 10.00 11.21
C THR A 111 4.89 8.59 11.47
N CYS A 112 5.05 7.68 10.51
CA CYS A 112 4.73 6.26 10.67
C CYS A 112 5.57 5.62 11.79
N GLU A 113 6.89 5.83 11.82
CA GLU A 113 7.78 5.27 12.84
C GLU A 113 7.36 5.67 14.26
N ARG A 114 7.06 6.96 14.45
CA ARG A 114 6.59 7.48 15.73
C ARG A 114 5.27 6.83 16.15
N ASN A 115 4.29 6.78 15.23
CA ASN A 115 2.97 6.24 15.56
C ASN A 115 3.00 4.71 15.75
N ALA A 116 3.87 3.99 15.03
CA ALA A 116 4.14 2.58 15.30
C ALA A 116 4.68 2.37 16.72
N SER A 117 5.66 3.19 17.14
CA SER A 117 6.25 3.12 18.48
C SER A 117 5.24 3.37 19.60
N VAL A 118 4.29 4.30 19.39
CA VAL A 118 3.21 4.58 20.35
C VAL A 118 2.17 3.46 20.37
N LEU A 119 1.85 2.88 19.21
CA LEU A 119 0.80 1.88 19.08
C LEU A 119 1.20 0.49 19.63
N ASP A 120 2.39 0.03 19.28
CA ASP A 120 2.87 -1.32 19.59
C ASP A 120 4.41 -1.38 19.41
N PRO A 121 5.19 -1.45 20.51
CA PRO A 121 6.65 -1.54 20.44
C PRO A 121 7.18 -2.72 19.63
N GLN A 122 6.50 -3.88 19.65
CA GLN A 122 6.93 -5.04 18.87
C GLN A 122 6.74 -4.82 17.37
N PHE A 123 5.64 -4.17 17.00
CA PHE A 123 5.40 -3.75 15.63
C PHE A 123 6.44 -2.72 15.17
N ALA A 124 6.77 -1.75 16.02
CA ALA A 124 7.80 -0.75 15.72
C ALA A 124 9.17 -1.38 15.45
N GLU A 125 9.60 -2.34 16.28
CA GLU A 125 10.85 -3.08 16.04
C GLU A 125 10.82 -3.89 14.73
N ARG A 126 9.66 -4.46 14.37
CA ARG A 126 9.51 -5.21 13.12
C ARG A 126 9.72 -4.35 11.88
N VAL A 127 9.23 -3.10 11.89
CA VAL A 127 9.30 -2.21 10.72
C VAL A 127 10.56 -1.34 10.69
N ARG A 128 11.30 -1.24 11.81
CA ARG A 128 12.54 -0.45 11.94
C ARG A 128 13.59 -0.73 10.86
N PRO A 129 13.88 -1.99 10.46
CA PRO A 129 14.87 -2.26 9.41
C PRO A 129 14.49 -1.62 8.07
N LEU A 130 13.20 -1.71 7.69
CA LEU A 130 12.69 -1.12 6.44
C LEU A 130 12.87 0.40 6.44
N ILE A 131 12.51 1.06 7.55
CA ILE A 131 12.69 2.51 7.72
C ILE A 131 14.16 2.89 7.59
N ARG A 132 15.05 2.17 8.29
CA ARG A 132 16.48 2.47 8.30
C ARG A 132 17.07 2.36 6.90
N THR A 133 16.78 1.28 6.17
CA THR A 133 17.29 1.09 4.80
C THR A 133 16.82 2.23 3.89
N ALA A 134 15.54 2.57 3.89
CA ALA A 134 15.01 3.61 3.02
C ALA A 134 15.61 5.00 3.32
N LEU A 135 15.76 5.36 4.60
CA LEU A 135 16.36 6.64 4.99
C LEU A 135 17.87 6.70 4.68
N GLN A 136 18.58 5.57 4.76
CA GLN A 136 20.00 5.48 4.39
C GLN A 136 20.22 5.69 2.88
N GLU A 137 19.27 5.27 2.05
CA GLU A 137 19.32 5.49 0.60
C GLU A 137 18.95 6.93 0.19
N ALA A 138 18.36 7.72 1.10
CA ALA A 138 17.99 9.13 0.87
C ALA A 138 18.45 10.04 2.04
N PRO A 139 19.76 10.16 2.30
CA PRO A 139 20.29 10.81 3.51
C PRO A 139 19.96 12.30 3.61
N ASP A 140 19.86 13.01 2.47
CA ASP A 140 19.49 14.43 2.47
C ASP A 140 18.02 14.65 2.78
N ALA A 141 17.15 13.72 2.36
CA ALA A 141 15.74 13.75 2.73
C ALA A 141 15.54 13.40 4.21
N ASP A 142 16.28 12.43 4.75
CA ASP A 142 16.27 12.10 6.19
C ASP A 142 16.69 13.31 7.03
N ARG A 143 17.83 13.92 6.72
CA ARG A 143 18.33 15.13 7.41
C ARG A 143 17.31 16.26 7.37
N TRP A 144 16.83 16.58 6.17
CA TRP A 144 15.85 17.64 5.97
C TRP A 144 14.55 17.38 6.76
N ALA A 145 14.05 16.14 6.75
CA ALA A 145 12.82 15.80 7.45
C ALA A 145 12.97 15.91 8.97
N ARG A 146 14.12 15.52 9.53
CA ARG A 146 14.41 15.69 10.96
C ARG A 146 14.48 17.15 11.37
N ASP A 147 15.16 17.98 10.59
CA ASP A 147 15.25 19.42 10.83
C ASP A 147 13.86 20.08 10.74
N PHE A 148 13.08 19.72 9.71
CA PHE A 148 11.72 20.21 9.53
C PHE A 148 10.83 19.83 10.71
N ILE A 149 10.83 18.56 11.12
CA ILE A 149 10.06 18.09 12.28
C ILE A 149 10.48 18.83 13.56
N GLY A 150 11.78 19.04 13.78
CA GLY A 150 12.29 19.79 14.92
C GLY A 150 11.81 21.25 14.94
N SER A 151 11.59 21.86 13.77
CA SER A 151 11.05 23.22 13.67
C SER A 151 9.54 23.31 13.91
N VAL A 152 8.79 22.22 13.70
CA VAL A 152 7.33 22.16 13.82
C VAL A 152 6.94 21.66 15.21
N HIS A 153 6.76 22.59 16.15
CA HIS A 153 6.43 22.32 17.55
C HIS A 153 5.22 21.39 17.78
N SER A 154 4.23 21.40 16.88
CA SER A 154 3.00 20.60 17.00
C SER A 154 3.11 19.18 16.42
N TRP A 155 4.22 18.83 15.75
CA TRP A 155 4.35 17.54 15.07
C TRP A 155 4.29 16.35 16.05
N SER A 156 4.80 16.56 17.27
CA SER A 156 4.71 15.60 18.38
C SER A 156 3.27 15.33 18.86
N HIS A 157 2.27 16.06 18.37
CA HIS A 157 0.85 15.82 18.66
C HIS A 157 0.06 15.35 17.44
N THR A 158 0.68 15.28 16.27
CA THR A 158 0.02 14.84 15.04
C THR A 158 -0.42 13.38 15.18
N LYS A 159 -1.72 13.14 14.97
CA LYS A 159 -2.32 11.80 14.96
C LYS A 159 -2.17 11.18 13.58
N PHE A 160 -1.84 9.89 13.54
CA PHE A 160 -1.95 9.12 12.31
C PHE A 160 -3.43 8.79 12.02
N THR A 161 -3.90 9.19 10.84
CA THR A 161 -5.29 9.00 10.40
C THR A 161 -5.33 8.24 9.07
N PRO A 162 -6.47 7.66 8.67
CA PRO A 162 -6.62 7.07 7.34
C PRO A 162 -6.26 8.04 6.20
N ARG A 163 -6.57 9.34 6.38
CA ARG A 163 -6.16 10.39 5.44
C ARG A 163 -4.65 10.57 5.37
N THR A 164 -3.93 10.39 6.47
CA THR A 164 -2.45 10.44 6.49
C THR A 164 -1.88 9.29 5.67
N ALA A 165 -2.41 8.08 5.87
CA ALA A 165 -2.02 6.91 5.09
C ALA A 165 -2.25 7.12 3.58
N ASP A 166 -3.45 7.59 3.21
CA ASP A 166 -3.80 7.88 1.81
C ASP A 166 -2.89 8.94 1.17
N THR A 167 -2.51 9.98 1.90
CA THR A 167 -1.57 10.99 1.40
C THR A 167 -0.19 10.38 1.14
N ILE A 168 0.34 9.57 2.07
CA ILE A 168 1.64 8.91 1.90
C ILE A 168 1.59 7.96 0.70
N ILE A 169 0.54 7.15 0.59
CA ILE A 169 0.34 6.21 -0.54
C ILE A 169 0.31 6.95 -1.87
N ARG A 170 -0.43 8.06 -1.96
CA ARG A 170 -0.51 8.86 -3.20
C ARG A 170 0.86 9.40 -3.60
N VAL A 171 1.57 10.04 -2.67
CA VAL A 171 2.89 10.62 -2.94
C VAL A 171 3.89 9.51 -3.33
N ALA A 172 3.83 8.35 -2.67
CA ALA A 172 4.71 7.22 -2.93
C ALA A 172 4.47 6.62 -4.31
N VAL A 173 3.23 6.28 -4.64
CA VAL A 173 2.91 5.63 -5.92
C VAL A 173 3.18 6.57 -7.09
N GLN A 174 2.82 7.86 -6.98
CA GLN A 174 3.20 8.86 -8.00
C GLN A 174 4.73 9.04 -8.09
N GLY A 175 5.41 9.01 -6.94
CA GLY A 175 6.86 9.07 -6.86
C GLY A 175 7.54 7.94 -7.61
N ILE A 176 7.01 6.71 -7.54
CA ILE A 176 7.50 5.56 -8.28
C ILE A 176 7.11 5.66 -9.77
N SER A 177 5.86 5.98 -10.08
CA SER A 177 5.37 5.99 -11.46
C SER A 177 6.03 7.04 -12.34
N GLU A 178 6.48 8.14 -11.73
CA GLU A 178 7.14 9.25 -12.42
C GLU A 178 8.67 9.27 -12.21
N ALA A 179 9.22 8.26 -11.53
CA ALA A 179 10.65 8.18 -11.31
C ALA A 179 11.42 7.94 -12.62
N CYS A 180 12.60 8.55 -12.74
CA CYS A 180 13.51 8.32 -13.86
C CYS A 180 14.28 6.99 -13.69
N ILE A 181 13.55 5.88 -13.67
CA ILE A 181 14.08 4.51 -13.49
C ILE A 181 13.66 3.62 -14.66
N SER A 182 14.37 2.52 -14.87
CA SER A 182 14.19 1.66 -16.05
C SER A 182 12.82 0.97 -16.11
N ASP A 183 12.23 0.60 -14.97
CA ASP A 183 10.95 -0.12 -14.92
C ASP A 183 10.11 0.31 -13.70
N PRO A 184 9.36 1.43 -13.79
CA PRO A 184 8.47 1.87 -12.72
C PRO A 184 7.30 0.90 -12.51
N ASP A 185 6.81 0.24 -13.55
CA ASP A 185 5.71 -0.71 -13.45
C ASP A 185 6.08 -1.95 -12.63
N ALA A 186 7.28 -2.50 -12.79
CA ALA A 186 7.78 -3.58 -11.95
C ALA A 186 7.90 -3.14 -10.48
N ARG A 187 8.33 -1.91 -10.21
CA ARG A 187 8.39 -1.37 -8.85
C ARG A 187 7.01 -1.22 -8.23
N LEU A 188 6.02 -0.75 -8.99
CA LEU A 188 4.63 -0.69 -8.52
C LEU A 188 4.04 -2.08 -8.22
N TYR A 189 4.35 -3.08 -9.06
CA TYR A 189 3.95 -4.46 -8.82
C TYR A 189 4.56 -5.00 -7.52
N VAL A 190 5.89 -4.84 -7.34
CA VAL A 190 6.61 -5.29 -6.15
C VAL A 190 6.09 -4.60 -4.90
N LEU A 191 5.83 -3.30 -4.95
CA LEU A 191 5.24 -2.55 -3.86
C LEU A 191 3.90 -3.15 -3.41
N LEU A 192 3.00 -3.44 -4.37
CA LEU A 192 1.71 -4.02 -4.05
C LEU A 192 1.86 -5.43 -3.45
N ASP A 193 2.72 -6.28 -4.02
CA ASP A 193 2.97 -7.63 -3.51
C ASP A 193 3.53 -7.62 -2.07
N HIS A 194 4.52 -6.76 -1.79
CA HIS A 194 5.06 -6.59 -0.45
C HIS A 194 4.01 -6.07 0.54
N ALA A 195 3.18 -5.09 0.15
CA ALA A 195 2.12 -4.59 1.02
C ALA A 195 1.04 -5.65 1.32
N ILE A 196 0.70 -6.49 0.33
CA ILE A 196 -0.20 -7.64 0.53
C ILE A 196 0.41 -8.61 1.55
N ASN A 197 1.71 -8.89 1.43
CA ASN A 197 2.41 -9.78 2.37
C ASN A 197 2.49 -9.21 3.78
N ASP A 198 2.74 -7.90 3.93
CA ASP A 198 2.69 -7.23 5.23
C ASP A 198 1.30 -7.37 5.88
N CYS A 199 0.23 -7.14 5.10
CA CYS A 199 -1.15 -7.31 5.56
C CYS A 199 -1.42 -8.74 6.02
N ARG A 200 -0.99 -9.76 5.25
CA ARG A 200 -1.15 -11.17 5.65
C ARG A 200 -0.50 -11.49 6.99
N VAL A 201 0.73 -11.03 7.18
CA VAL A 201 1.49 -11.24 8.42
C VAL A 201 0.79 -10.58 9.60
N LEU A 202 0.26 -9.36 9.42
CA LEU A 202 -0.40 -8.61 10.48
C LEU A 202 -1.80 -9.14 10.82
N LEU A 203 -2.53 -9.62 9.82
CA LEU A 203 -3.89 -10.15 9.97
C LEU A 203 -3.90 -11.65 10.36
N GLY A 204 -2.73 -12.31 10.35
CA GLY A 204 -2.62 -13.73 10.67
C GLY A 204 -3.27 -14.66 9.64
N THR A 205 -3.53 -14.17 8.42
CA THR A 205 -4.13 -14.95 7.34
C THR A 205 -3.06 -15.83 6.71
N ARG A 206 -3.14 -17.14 6.92
CA ARG A 206 -2.34 -18.11 6.16
C ARG A 206 -2.83 -18.12 4.71
N THR A 207 -1.89 -18.19 3.76
CA THR A 207 -2.21 -18.37 2.34
C THR A 207 -3.14 -19.58 2.19
N PRO A 208 -4.33 -19.44 1.56
CA PRO A 208 -5.13 -20.61 1.23
C PRO A 208 -4.30 -21.49 0.29
N ASP A 209 -4.15 -22.75 0.67
CA ASP A 209 -3.43 -23.76 -0.11
C ASP A 209 -4.12 -23.89 -1.48
N ARG A 210 -3.43 -23.50 -2.55
CA ARG A 210 -3.99 -23.38 -3.92
C ARG A 210 -4.40 -24.73 -4.54
N THR A 211 -4.25 -25.84 -3.81
CA THR A 211 -4.53 -27.20 -4.27
C THR A 211 -5.88 -27.76 -3.81
N ALA A 212 -6.59 -27.12 -2.87
CA ALA A 212 -7.70 -27.78 -2.18
C ALA A 212 -9.12 -27.53 -2.73
N GLN A 213 -9.34 -26.57 -3.64
CA GLN A 213 -10.71 -26.26 -4.09
C GLN A 213 -10.78 -25.89 -5.58
N LEU A 214 -10.68 -26.90 -6.44
CA LEU A 214 -11.41 -26.90 -7.71
C LEU A 214 -12.68 -27.72 -7.48
N PRO A 215 -13.89 -27.13 -7.50
CA PRO A 215 -15.10 -27.94 -7.54
C PRO A 215 -15.05 -28.77 -8.83
N ALA A 216 -15.21 -30.08 -8.68
CA ALA A 216 -15.42 -30.99 -9.79
C ALA A 216 -16.63 -30.49 -10.59
N LEU A 217 -16.38 -29.99 -11.79
CA LEU A 217 -17.43 -29.78 -12.78
C LEU A 217 -17.88 -31.17 -13.24
N ALA A 218 -19.16 -31.44 -13.00
CA ALA A 218 -19.88 -32.61 -13.49
C ALA A 218 -19.95 -32.65 -15.02
#